data_AF-I1MG16-F1
#
_entry.id   AF-I1MG16-F1
#
_cell.length_a   1.000
_cell.length_b   1.000
_cell.length_c   1.000
_cell.angle_alpha   90.00
_cell.angle_beta   90.00
_cell.angle_gamma   90.00
#
_symmetry.space_group_name_H-M   'P 1'
#
loop_
_entity.id
_entity.type
_entity.pdbx_description
1 polymer ?
#
loop_
_entity_poly.entity_id
_entity_poly.type
_entity_poly.pdbx_seq_one_letter_code
_entity_poly.pdbx_strand_id
1 'polypeptide(L)'
;MDHHSTSKTSLILFISLSSLLFLATATRNIHIGRPDIHSDITEFCKKTTNPAVCAQTIQPHFLKNNLDPLKALDVEVDATLASAKKTLIDIQTLESKKGITKSIKDSFDTCKDQYGSMLDAIKETKAAIAKKDIITAKFKFSAVLSYQGACKDAFESGKIPFSEDSDAVYNLGGNCLDIIADMEKAAGPQKMPPVQQTPSAFSNVIGTIN
;
A
#
# COMPACT_ATOMS: atom_id res chain seq x y z
N MET A 1 65.32 13.80 -51.07
CA MET A 1 65.41 14.99 -50.20
C MET A 1 64.06 15.13 -49.52
N ASP A 2 64.05 14.65 -48.29
CA ASP A 2 62.95 13.99 -47.62
C ASP A 2 62.17 14.97 -46.75
N HIS A 3 61.09 15.54 -47.29
CA HIS A 3 60.26 16.50 -46.55
C HIS A 3 58.86 15.98 -46.17
N HIS A 4 58.52 14.74 -46.54
CA HIS A 4 57.16 14.22 -46.37
C HIS A 4 56.99 13.28 -45.15
N SER A 5 58.08 12.84 -44.52
CA SER A 5 58.00 11.83 -43.44
C SER A 5 57.75 12.43 -42.05
N THR A 6 58.13 13.68 -41.80
CA THR A 6 58.00 14.33 -40.47
C THR A 6 56.58 14.80 -40.17
N SER A 7 55.78 15.11 -41.21
CA SER A 7 54.40 15.56 -41.06
C SER A 7 53.47 14.47 -40.52
N LYS A 8 53.66 13.21 -40.95
CA LYS A 8 52.82 12.08 -40.50
C LYS A 8 53.02 11.76 -39.02
N THR A 9 54.25 11.82 -38.53
CA THR A 9 54.57 11.54 -37.11
C THR A 9 53.98 12.60 -36.18
N SER A 10 53.98 13.87 -36.60
CA SER A 10 53.37 14.96 -35.83
C SER A 10 51.84 14.82 -35.76
N LEU A 11 51.18 14.45 -36.88
CA LEU A 11 49.74 14.23 -36.91
C LEU A 11 49.31 13.10 -35.96
N ILE A 12 50.08 12.00 -35.90
CA ILE A 12 49.80 10.86 -35.01
C ILE A 12 49.92 11.27 -33.53
N LEU A 13 50.92 12.10 -33.18
CA LEU A 13 51.10 12.64 -31.84
C LEU A 13 49.92 13.54 -31.42
N PHE A 14 49.41 14.40 -32.32
CA PHE A 14 48.26 15.24 -32.02
C PHE A 14 46.95 14.44 -31.83
N ILE A 15 46.72 13.39 -32.63
CA ILE A 15 45.54 12.53 -32.49
C ILE A 15 45.58 11.77 -31.16
N SER A 16 46.75 11.27 -30.77
CA SER A 16 46.91 10.55 -29.50
C SER A 16 46.77 11.49 -28.30
N LEU A 17 47.34 12.70 -28.34
CA LEU A 17 47.16 13.70 -27.28
C LEU A 17 45.70 14.16 -27.13
N SER A 18 44.99 14.32 -28.25
CA SER A 18 43.56 14.68 -28.25
C SER A 18 42.72 13.55 -27.65
N SER A 19 43.04 12.30 -27.98
CA SER A 19 42.35 11.11 -27.42
C SER A 19 42.56 10.99 -25.91
N LEU A 20 43.75 11.33 -25.41
CA LEU A 20 44.06 11.40 -23.98
C LEU A 20 43.30 12.53 -23.27
N LEU A 21 43.12 13.68 -23.92
CA LEU A 21 42.32 14.80 -23.39
C LEU A 21 40.81 14.50 -23.38
N PHE A 22 40.30 13.76 -24.36
CA PHE A 22 38.91 13.27 -24.37
C PHE A 22 38.68 12.18 -23.31
N LEU A 23 39.67 11.32 -23.02
CA LEU A 23 39.57 10.34 -21.93
C LEU A 23 39.64 11.00 -20.55
N ALA A 24 40.44 12.06 -20.39
CA ALA A 24 40.55 12.83 -19.15
C ALA A 24 39.33 13.72 -18.85
N THR A 25 38.50 14.03 -19.85
CA THR A 25 37.25 14.81 -19.68
C THR A 25 35.99 13.95 -19.66
N ALA A 26 36.11 12.66 -19.98
CA ALA A 26 35.02 11.68 -19.89
C ALA A 26 34.80 11.12 -18.47
N THR A 27 35.66 11.44 -17.50
CA THR A 27 35.35 11.25 -16.07
C THR A 27 34.44 12.38 -15.57
N ARG A 28 33.29 12.58 -16.22
CA ARG A 28 32.16 13.16 -15.52
C ARG A 28 31.77 12.14 -14.47
N ASN A 29 31.83 12.54 -13.21
CA ASN A 29 31.30 11.76 -12.09
C ASN A 29 29.88 11.30 -12.44
N ILE A 30 29.75 10.06 -12.92
CA ILE A 30 28.50 9.35 -12.77
C ILE A 30 28.46 9.10 -11.27
N HIS A 31 27.86 10.04 -10.54
CA HIS A 31 27.27 9.72 -9.26
C HIS A 31 26.21 8.66 -9.57
N ILE A 32 26.65 7.40 -9.58
CA ILE A 32 25.79 6.28 -9.21
C ILE A 32 25.54 6.50 -7.72
N GLY A 33 24.71 7.51 -7.42
CA GLY A 33 24.21 7.73 -6.08
C GLY A 33 23.47 6.46 -5.72
N ARG A 34 23.97 5.73 -4.71
CA ARG A 34 23.18 4.69 -4.08
C ARG A 34 21.81 5.31 -3.78
N PRO A 35 20.70 4.72 -4.25
CA PRO A 35 19.39 5.24 -3.93
C PRO A 35 19.30 5.48 -2.43
N ASP A 36 19.01 6.71 -2.05
CA ASP A 36 18.69 7.03 -0.68
C ASP A 36 17.36 6.36 -0.39
N ILE A 37 17.38 5.37 0.50
CA ILE A 37 16.18 4.60 0.82
C ILE A 37 15.03 5.48 1.29
N HIS A 38 15.33 6.63 1.90
CA HIS A 38 14.32 7.62 2.26
C HIS A 38 13.65 8.23 1.02
N SER A 39 14.43 8.54 -0.03
CA SER A 39 13.90 8.99 -1.32
C SER A 39 13.06 7.91 -2.00
N ASP A 40 13.51 6.65 -1.97
CA ASP A 40 12.78 5.53 -2.55
C ASP A 40 11.43 5.31 -1.85
N ILE A 41 11.41 5.35 -0.51
CA ILE A 41 10.19 5.28 0.31
C ILE A 41 9.25 6.44 -0.01
N THR A 42 9.79 7.66 -0.11
CA THR A 42 8.99 8.85 -0.40
C THR A 42 8.32 8.75 -1.77
N GLU A 43 9.05 8.33 -2.80
CA GLU A 43 8.49 8.16 -4.15
C GLU A 43 7.49 7.00 -4.20
N PHE A 44 7.75 5.90 -3.49
CA PHE A 44 6.81 4.78 -3.37
C PHE A 44 5.48 5.19 -2.73
N CYS A 45 5.52 5.93 -1.61
CA CYS A 45 4.32 6.33 -0.89
C CYS A 45 3.55 7.49 -1.52
N LYS A 46 4.14 8.20 -2.49
CA LYS A 46 3.63 9.47 -3.04
C LYS A 46 2.19 9.44 -3.55
N LYS A 47 1.72 8.30 -4.05
CA LYS A 47 0.38 8.14 -4.64
C LYS A 47 -0.60 7.40 -3.73
N THR A 48 -0.17 7.10 -2.50
CA THR A 48 -1.04 6.46 -1.52
C THR A 48 -2.01 7.47 -0.91
N THR A 49 -3.08 6.95 -0.31
CA THR A 49 -4.17 7.70 0.33
C THR A 49 -3.63 8.69 1.36
N ASN A 50 -2.61 8.30 2.12
CA ASN A 50 -1.90 9.16 3.05
C ASN A 50 -0.38 8.91 2.96
N PRO A 51 0.33 9.65 2.07
CA PRO A 51 1.75 9.43 1.80
C PRO A 51 2.65 9.58 3.02
N ALA A 52 2.31 10.50 3.92
CA ALA A 52 3.07 10.72 5.14
C ALA A 52 2.96 9.52 6.10
N VAL A 53 1.74 9.02 6.31
CA VAL A 53 1.50 7.81 7.12
C VAL A 53 2.18 6.61 6.49
N CYS A 54 2.08 6.44 5.16
CA CYS A 54 2.76 5.35 4.46
C CYS A 54 4.28 5.36 4.72
N ALA A 55 4.92 6.51 4.50
CA ALA A 55 6.36 6.63 4.68
C ALA A 55 6.78 6.36 6.13
N GLN A 56 6.05 6.93 7.10
CA GLN A 56 6.32 6.73 8.54
C GLN A 56 6.16 5.28 8.97
N THR A 57 5.17 4.57 8.43
CA THR A 57 4.90 3.16 8.74
C THR A 57 5.98 2.25 8.18
N ILE A 58 6.42 2.44 6.93
CA ILE A 58 7.38 1.51 6.30
C ILE A 58 8.84 1.83 6.61
N GLN A 59 9.21 3.10 6.83
CA GLN A 59 10.61 3.52 7.00
C GLN A 59 11.41 2.75 8.05
N PRO A 60 10.86 2.44 9.25
CA PRO A 60 11.58 1.65 10.25
C PRO A 60 11.99 0.25 9.77
N HIS A 61 11.36 -0.28 8.73
CA HIS A 61 11.57 -1.64 8.22
C HIS A 61 12.61 -1.72 7.09
N PHE A 62 13.10 -0.59 6.57
CA PHE A 62 13.98 -0.53 5.39
C PHE A 62 15.28 0.25 5.61
N LEU A 63 15.90 0.16 6.78
CA LEU A 63 17.06 1.02 7.12
C LEU A 63 18.25 0.98 6.15
N LYS A 64 18.51 -0.15 5.49
CA LYS A 64 19.67 -0.33 4.56
C LYS A 64 19.36 -1.21 3.35
N ASN A 65 18.12 -1.68 3.26
CA ASN A 65 17.70 -2.63 2.26
C ASN A 65 17.05 -1.89 1.11
N ASN A 66 17.09 -2.49 -0.08
CA ASN A 66 16.26 -2.02 -1.17
C ASN A 66 14.79 -2.12 -0.76
N LEU A 67 13.98 -1.17 -1.22
CA LEU A 67 12.54 -1.20 -1.02
C LEU A 67 11.93 -2.37 -1.79
N ASP A 68 11.34 -3.33 -1.08
CA ASP A 68 10.57 -4.42 -1.66
C ASP A 68 9.07 -4.08 -1.52
N PRO A 69 8.33 -3.87 -2.63
CA PRO A 69 6.91 -3.55 -2.60
C PRO A 69 6.05 -4.57 -1.84
N LEU A 70 6.35 -5.87 -1.95
CA LEU A 70 5.61 -6.91 -1.21
C LEU A 70 5.84 -6.78 0.29
N LYS A 71 7.07 -6.46 0.70
CA LYS A 71 7.38 -6.26 2.12
C LYS A 71 6.78 -4.96 2.65
N ALA A 72 6.80 -3.88 1.86
CA ALA A 72 6.15 -2.62 2.21
C ALA A 72 4.63 -2.82 2.40
N LEU A 73 3.98 -3.55 1.50
CA LEU A 73 2.58 -3.93 1.64
C LEU A 73 2.32 -4.75 2.92
N ASP A 74 3.13 -5.79 3.19
CA ASP A 74 2.98 -6.61 4.39
C ASP A 74 3.09 -5.78 5.68
N VAL A 75 3.97 -4.78 5.70
CA VAL A 75 4.12 -3.85 6.83
C VAL A 75 2.89 -2.95 6.99
N GLU A 76 2.37 -2.35 5.92
CA GLU A 76 1.14 -1.54 5.96
C GLU A 76 -0.08 -2.37 6.40
N VAL A 77 -0.17 -3.63 5.96
CA VAL A 77 -1.23 -4.56 6.36
C VAL A 77 -1.14 -4.88 7.86
N ASP A 78 0.07 -5.06 8.39
CA ASP A 78 0.28 -5.25 9.83
C ASP A 78 -0.05 -4.01 10.65
N ALA A 79 0.28 -2.81 10.15
CA ALA A 79 -0.10 -1.56 10.78
C ALA A 79 -1.63 -1.38 10.78
N THR A 80 -2.30 -1.70 9.67
CA THR A 80 -3.77 -1.69 9.58
C THR A 80 -4.38 -2.67 10.58
N LEU A 81 -3.83 -3.88 10.71
CA LEU A 81 -4.28 -4.88 11.68
C LEU A 81 -4.17 -4.35 13.12
N ALA A 82 -3.05 -3.71 13.46
CA ALA A 82 -2.83 -3.14 14.78
C ALA A 82 -3.83 -2.00 15.08
N SER A 83 -4.03 -1.10 14.12
CA SER A 83 -4.99 0.00 14.22
C SER A 83 -6.44 -0.50 14.35
N ALA A 84 -6.83 -1.52 13.58
CA ALA A 84 -8.15 -2.13 13.66
C ALA A 84 -8.40 -2.79 15.02
N LYS A 85 -7.41 -3.53 15.56
CA LYS A 85 -7.50 -4.12 16.91
C LYS A 85 -7.62 -3.05 18.00
N LYS A 86 -6.83 -1.98 17.91
CA LYS A 86 -6.91 -0.85 18.84
C LYS A 86 -8.32 -0.25 18.81
N THR A 87 -8.82 0.06 17.61
CA THR A 87 -10.15 0.66 17.45
C THR A 87 -11.26 -0.23 18.01
N LEU A 88 -11.17 -1.54 17.83
CA LEU A 88 -12.13 -2.49 18.41
C LEU A 88 -12.13 -2.45 19.94
N ILE A 89 -10.96 -2.32 20.57
CA ILE A 89 -10.84 -2.15 22.03
C ILE A 89 -11.46 -0.81 22.48
N ASP A 90 -11.25 0.25 21.70
CA ASP A 90 -11.81 1.57 22.00
C ASP A 90 -13.34 1.57 21.88
N ILE A 91 -13.90 0.90 20.85
CA ILE A 91 -15.34 0.66 20.71
C ILE A 91 -15.90 -0.07 21.93
N GLN A 92 -15.29 -1.18 22.34
CA GLN A 92 -15.72 -1.95 23.51
C GLN A 92 -15.69 -1.12 24.80
N THR A 93 -14.65 -0.29 24.96
CA THR A 93 -14.49 0.61 26.11
C THR A 93 -15.59 1.68 26.11
N LEU A 94 -15.88 2.28 24.96
CA LEU A 94 -16.92 3.29 24.82
C LEU A 94 -18.32 2.72 25.06
N GLU A 95 -18.60 1.52 24.57
CA GLU A 95 -19.87 0.80 24.79
C GLU A 95 -20.09 0.47 26.26
N SER A 96 -19.02 0.22 27.04
CA SER A 96 -19.13 -0.08 28.47
C SER A 96 -19.52 1.13 29.34
N LYS A 97 -19.52 2.35 28.77
CA LYS A 97 -19.85 3.58 29.51
C LYS A 97 -21.33 3.62 29.87
N LYS A 98 -21.63 4.05 31.09
CA LYS A 98 -23.00 4.32 31.53
C LYS A 98 -23.59 5.52 30.76
N GLY A 99 -24.89 5.48 30.49
CA GLY A 99 -25.62 6.60 29.89
C GLY A 99 -25.64 6.63 28.36
N ILE A 100 -25.15 5.58 27.69
CA ILE A 100 -25.35 5.45 26.23
C ILE A 100 -26.82 5.17 25.90
N THR A 101 -27.32 5.78 24.84
CA THR A 101 -28.68 5.51 24.35
C THR A 101 -28.73 4.14 23.65
N LYS A 102 -29.94 3.58 23.50
CA LYS A 102 -30.12 2.33 22.74
C LYS A 102 -29.60 2.43 21.30
N SER A 103 -29.89 3.53 20.60
CA SER A 103 -29.41 3.77 19.23
C SER A 103 -27.88 3.72 19.17
N ILE A 104 -27.18 4.43 20.07
CA ILE A 104 -25.71 4.39 20.14
C ILE A 104 -25.18 2.99 20.48
N LYS A 105 -25.85 2.26 21.36
CA LYS A 105 -25.47 0.87 21.66
C LYS A 105 -25.59 -0.03 20.43
N ASP A 106 -26.69 0.06 19.69
CA ASP A 106 -26.92 -0.73 18.48
C ASP A 106 -25.87 -0.36 17.39
N SER A 107 -25.45 0.91 17.30
CA SER A 107 -24.33 1.33 16.44
C SER A 107 -22.99 0.70 16.87
N PHE A 108 -22.69 0.65 18.18
CA PHE A 108 -21.47 -0.03 18.67
C PHE A 108 -21.50 -1.53 18.41
N ASP A 109 -22.64 -2.19 18.58
CA ASP A 109 -22.81 -3.61 18.25
C ASP A 109 -22.50 -3.87 16.77
N THR A 110 -23.06 -3.05 15.86
CA THR A 110 -22.75 -3.10 14.43
C THR A 110 -21.26 -2.92 14.17
N CYS A 111 -20.64 -1.92 14.79
CA CYS A 111 -19.20 -1.66 14.62
C CYS A 111 -18.32 -2.82 15.10
N LYS A 112 -18.65 -3.49 16.20
CA LYS A 112 -17.91 -4.68 16.64
C LYS A 112 -17.94 -5.78 15.59
N ASP A 113 -19.10 -6.03 14.99
CA ASP A 113 -19.25 -7.05 13.94
C ASP A 113 -18.47 -6.68 12.68
N GLN A 114 -18.53 -5.41 12.27
CA GLN A 114 -17.76 -4.90 11.12
C GLN A 114 -16.25 -4.99 11.36
N TYR A 115 -15.77 -4.57 12.53
CA TYR A 115 -14.34 -4.69 12.88
C TYR A 115 -13.91 -6.15 13.04
N GLY A 116 -14.77 -7.04 13.55
CA GLY A 116 -14.51 -8.48 13.55
C GLY A 116 -14.29 -9.02 12.14
N SER A 117 -15.20 -8.70 11.21
CA SER A 117 -15.12 -9.08 9.80
C SER A 117 -13.89 -8.46 9.10
N MET A 118 -13.51 -7.24 9.49
CA MET A 118 -12.30 -6.57 9.04
C MET A 118 -11.03 -7.32 9.44
N LEU A 119 -10.94 -7.80 10.69
CA LEU A 119 -9.79 -8.58 11.15
C LEU A 119 -9.63 -9.88 10.36
N ASP A 120 -10.74 -10.55 10.03
CA ASP A 120 -10.72 -11.75 9.19
C ASP A 120 -10.27 -11.44 7.76
N ALA A 121 -10.78 -10.36 7.15
CA ALA A 121 -10.35 -9.93 5.82
C ALA A 121 -8.87 -9.54 5.76
N ILE A 122 -8.33 -8.89 6.80
CA ILE A 122 -6.90 -8.59 6.92
C ILE A 122 -6.09 -9.89 7.01
N LYS A 123 -6.53 -10.86 7.80
CA LYS A 123 -5.87 -12.18 7.91
C LYS A 123 -5.85 -12.93 6.59
N GLU A 124 -6.97 -12.93 5.86
CA GLU A 124 -7.06 -13.53 4.52
C GLU A 124 -6.16 -12.81 3.51
N THR A 125 -6.06 -11.48 3.60
CA THR A 125 -5.11 -10.70 2.80
C THR A 125 -3.68 -11.11 3.07
N LYS A 126 -3.27 -11.25 4.34
CA LYS A 126 -1.93 -11.74 4.68
C LYS A 126 -1.64 -13.12 4.09
N ALA A 127 -2.61 -14.02 4.11
CA ALA A 127 -2.48 -15.34 3.50
C ALA A 127 -2.32 -15.27 1.97
N ALA A 128 -2.97 -14.32 1.30
CA ALA A 128 -2.82 -14.07 -0.12
C ALA A 128 -1.44 -13.45 -0.46
N ILE A 129 -0.98 -12.46 0.33
CA ILE A 129 0.36 -11.85 0.19
C ILE A 129 1.45 -12.91 0.34
N ALA A 130 1.34 -13.82 1.32
CA ALA A 130 2.30 -14.90 1.51
C ALA A 130 2.39 -15.85 0.29
N LYS A 131 1.31 -15.97 -0.48
CA LYS A 131 1.25 -16.74 -1.75
C LYS A 131 1.57 -15.89 -2.99
N LYS A 132 1.89 -14.60 -2.82
CA LYS A 132 2.06 -13.60 -3.89
C LYS A 132 0.83 -13.46 -4.80
N ASP A 133 -0.37 -13.75 -4.27
CA ASP A 133 -1.63 -13.63 -4.98
C ASP A 133 -2.22 -12.22 -4.75
N ILE A 134 -1.75 -11.27 -5.58
CA ILE A 134 -2.11 -9.85 -5.47
C ILE A 134 -3.58 -9.60 -5.78
N ILE A 135 -4.19 -10.40 -6.67
CA ILE A 135 -5.61 -10.28 -7.04
C ILE A 135 -6.49 -10.63 -5.84
N THR A 136 -6.22 -11.79 -5.21
CA THR A 136 -6.95 -12.18 -4.00
C THR A 136 -6.67 -11.20 -2.85
N ALA A 137 -5.42 -10.74 -2.69
CA ALA A 137 -5.08 -9.74 -1.69
C ALA A 137 -5.90 -8.46 -1.88
N LYS A 138 -6.01 -7.95 -3.11
CA LYS A 138 -6.83 -6.77 -3.45
C LYS A 138 -8.29 -6.97 -3.09
N PHE A 139 -8.87 -8.09 -3.50
CA PHE A 139 -10.28 -8.39 -3.26
C PHE A 139 -10.60 -8.45 -1.77
N LYS A 140 -9.78 -9.20 -1.00
CA LYS A 140 -9.96 -9.33 0.45
C LYS A 140 -9.72 -8.02 1.17
N PHE A 141 -8.69 -7.28 0.79
CA PHE A 141 -8.38 -6.03 1.45
C PHE A 141 -9.37 -4.91 1.11
N SER A 142 -10.03 -4.94 -0.06
CA SER A 142 -11.09 -3.97 -0.40
C SER A 142 -12.28 -4.03 0.56
N ALA A 143 -12.52 -5.20 1.17
CA ALA A 143 -13.54 -5.35 2.19
C ALA A 143 -13.20 -4.58 3.49
N VAL A 144 -11.92 -4.38 3.81
CA VAL A 144 -11.47 -3.68 5.03
C VAL A 144 -12.06 -2.28 5.12
N LEU A 145 -11.95 -1.48 4.04
CA LEU A 145 -12.52 -0.14 4.01
C LEU A 145 -14.05 -0.15 3.96
N SER A 146 -14.64 -1.19 3.34
CA SER A 146 -16.10 -1.35 3.31
C SER A 146 -16.66 -1.58 4.72
N TYR A 147 -16.00 -2.41 5.53
CA TYR A 147 -16.37 -2.63 6.93
C TYR A 147 -16.17 -1.39 7.80
N GLN A 148 -15.07 -0.65 7.59
CA GLN A 148 -14.84 0.60 8.29
C GLN A 148 -15.95 1.63 7.97
N GLY A 149 -16.32 1.77 6.70
CA GLY A 149 -17.42 2.63 6.25
C GLY A 149 -18.76 2.20 6.85
N ALA A 150 -19.10 0.91 6.78
CA ALA A 150 -20.34 0.37 7.33
C ALA A 150 -20.48 0.62 8.85
N CYS A 151 -19.37 0.59 9.60
CA CYS A 151 -19.38 0.99 11.01
C CYS A 151 -19.69 2.49 11.18
N LYS A 152 -19.09 3.37 10.37
CA LYS A 152 -19.38 4.82 10.42
C LYS A 152 -20.84 5.10 10.09
N ASP A 153 -21.38 4.43 9.07
CA ASP A 153 -22.76 4.58 8.61
C ASP A 153 -23.78 4.07 9.64
N ALA A 154 -23.37 3.23 10.60
CA ALA A 154 -24.23 2.80 11.69
C ALA A 154 -24.57 3.93 12.69
N PHE A 155 -23.83 5.05 12.68
CA PHE A 155 -24.12 6.22 13.50
C PHE A 155 -24.92 7.24 12.71
N GLU A 156 -26.14 7.57 13.15
CA GLU A 156 -27.10 8.44 12.46
C GLU A 156 -26.53 9.81 12.02
N SER A 157 -25.57 10.35 12.77
CA SER A 157 -24.97 11.65 12.47
C SER A 157 -23.74 11.59 11.56
N GLY A 158 -23.26 10.38 11.22
CA GLY A 158 -21.96 10.14 10.60
C GLY A 158 -20.75 10.49 11.48
N LYS A 159 -20.97 11.13 12.64
CA LYS A 159 -19.95 11.41 13.65
C LYS A 159 -19.87 10.25 14.62
N ILE A 160 -18.69 9.66 14.72
CA ILE A 160 -18.40 8.53 15.61
C ILE A 160 -17.52 8.98 16.78
N PRO A 161 -17.69 8.40 17.98
CA PRO A 161 -16.93 8.79 19.18
C PRO A 161 -15.46 8.33 19.18
N PHE A 162 -15.02 7.64 18.14
CA PHE A 162 -13.66 7.11 17.94
C PHE A 162 -13.15 7.48 16.53
N SER A 163 -13.45 8.69 16.07
CA SER A 163 -13.15 9.13 14.70
C SER A 163 -11.66 9.07 14.36
N GLU A 164 -10.78 9.47 15.29
CA GLU A 164 -9.34 9.45 15.07
C GLU A 164 -8.82 8.03 14.78
N ASP A 165 -9.28 7.05 15.55
CA ASP A 165 -8.89 5.65 15.38
C ASP A 165 -9.48 5.05 14.09
N SER A 166 -10.73 5.39 13.78
CA SER A 166 -11.36 4.98 12.53
C SER A 166 -10.67 5.58 11.30
N ASP A 167 -10.26 6.84 11.37
CA ASP A 167 -9.53 7.52 10.29
C ASP A 167 -8.10 6.97 10.16
N ALA A 168 -7.46 6.54 11.26
CA ALA A 168 -6.19 5.83 11.21
C ALA A 168 -6.31 4.51 10.42
N VAL A 169 -7.36 3.72 10.68
CA VAL A 169 -7.67 2.50 9.90
C VAL A 169 -7.91 2.84 8.44
N TYR A 170 -8.68 3.89 8.14
CA TYR A 170 -8.94 4.32 6.77
C TYR A 170 -7.65 4.72 6.04
N ASN A 171 -6.79 5.50 6.68
CA ASN A 171 -5.53 5.97 6.07
C ASN A 171 -4.58 4.81 5.76
N LEU A 172 -4.34 3.92 6.74
CA LEU A 172 -3.49 2.73 6.56
C LEU A 172 -4.09 1.76 5.54
N GLY A 173 -5.41 1.55 5.61
CA GLY A 173 -6.12 0.68 4.68
C GLY A 173 -6.13 1.21 3.25
N GLY A 174 -6.31 2.52 3.08
CA GLY A 174 -6.20 3.21 1.79
C GLY A 174 -4.80 3.01 1.19
N ASN A 175 -3.74 3.23 1.98
CA ASN A 175 -2.36 3.00 1.55
C ASN A 175 -2.15 1.57 1.05
N CYS A 176 -2.65 0.57 1.77
CA CYS A 176 -2.56 -0.83 1.33
C CYS A 176 -3.22 -1.05 -0.03
N LEU A 177 -4.44 -0.52 -0.25
CA LEU A 177 -5.14 -0.67 -1.53
C LEU A 177 -4.40 0.01 -2.69
N ASP A 178 -3.85 1.20 -2.45
CA ASP A 178 -3.08 1.92 -3.47
C ASP A 178 -1.80 1.16 -3.83
N ILE A 179 -1.08 0.62 -2.84
CA ILE A 179 0.10 -0.22 -3.06
C ILE A 179 -0.28 -1.49 -3.84
N ILE A 180 -1.35 -2.18 -3.43
CA ILE A 180 -1.84 -3.38 -4.13
C ILE A 180 -2.21 -3.06 -5.58
N ALA A 181 -2.90 -1.94 -5.83
CA ALA A 181 -3.30 -1.52 -7.17
C ALA A 181 -2.09 -1.19 -8.05
N ASP A 182 -1.07 -0.52 -7.51
CA ASP A 182 0.18 -0.24 -8.20
C ASP A 182 0.96 -1.53 -8.53
N MET A 183 0.97 -2.50 -7.61
CA MET A 183 1.56 -3.83 -7.84
C MET A 183 0.83 -4.63 -8.91
N GLU A 184 -0.51 -4.64 -8.89
CA GLU A 184 -1.33 -5.29 -9.91
C GLU A 184 -1.05 -4.67 -11.29
N LYS A 185 -0.99 -3.34 -11.37
CA LYS A 185 -0.65 -2.62 -12.60
C LYS A 185 0.74 -2.97 -13.11
N ALA A 186 1.73 -3.11 -12.21
CA ALA A 186 3.09 -3.50 -12.57
C ALA A 186 3.21 -4.96 -13.04
N ALA A 187 2.34 -5.86 -12.57
CA ALA A 187 2.32 -7.27 -12.98
C ALA A 187 1.77 -7.47 -14.41
N GLY A 188 1.12 -6.46 -14.99
CA GLY A 188 0.49 -6.54 -16.31
C GLY A 188 -0.85 -7.30 -16.28
N PRO A 189 -1.52 -7.45 -17.45
CA PRO A 189 -2.83 -8.10 -17.52
C PRO A 189 -2.77 -9.56 -17.07
N GLN A 190 -3.29 -9.84 -15.88
CA GLN A 190 -3.51 -11.20 -15.41
C GLN A 190 -4.95 -11.61 -15.77
N LYS A 191 -5.12 -12.83 -16.31
CA LYS A 191 -6.44 -13.41 -16.51
C LYS A 191 -7.09 -13.57 -15.13
N MET A 192 -8.08 -12.74 -14.82
CA MET A 192 -8.87 -12.92 -13.60
C MET A 192 -9.43 -14.36 -13.59
N PRO A 193 -9.33 -15.08 -12.46
CA PRO A 193 -10.10 -16.29 -12.28
C PRO A 193 -11.59 -15.96 -12.49
N PRO A 194 -12.40 -16.90 -13.01
CA PRO A 194 -13.84 -16.72 -13.09
C PRO A 194 -14.36 -16.35 -11.70
N VAL A 195 -15.16 -15.28 -11.61
CA VAL A 195 -15.89 -14.96 -10.38
C VAL A 195 -16.78 -16.16 -10.07
N GLN A 196 -16.42 -16.95 -9.06
CA GLN A 196 -17.31 -17.95 -8.51
C GLN A 196 -18.42 -17.20 -7.80
N GLN A 197 -19.56 -17.06 -8.48
CA GLN A 197 -20.80 -16.59 -7.88
C GLN A 197 -21.17 -17.60 -6.79
N THR A 198 -20.91 -17.25 -5.52
CA THR A 198 -21.60 -17.91 -4.41
C THR A 198 -23.10 -17.68 -4.61
N PRO A 199 -23.94 -18.73 -4.53
CA PRO A 199 -25.38 -18.55 -4.63
C PRO A 199 -25.84 -17.55 -3.58
N SER A 200 -26.42 -16.44 -4.02
CA SER A 200 -27.09 -15.49 -3.14
C SER A 200 -28.15 -16.26 -2.35
N ALA A 201 -28.07 -16.18 -1.01
CA ALA A 201 -29.08 -16.72 -0.11
C ALA A 201 -30.47 -16.07 -0.30
N PHE A 202 -30.59 -15.04 -1.14
CA PHE A 202 -31.83 -14.32 -1.40
C PHE A 202 -32.56 -14.74 -2.68
N SER A 203 -32.02 -15.66 -3.50
CA SER A 203 -32.68 -16.08 -4.74
C SER A 203 -33.85 -17.06 -4.56
N ASN A 204 -34.15 -17.49 -3.33
CA ASN A 204 -35.20 -18.49 -3.05
C ASN A 204 -36.43 -17.96 -2.31
N VAL A 205 -36.61 -16.63 -2.18
CA VAL A 205 -37.86 -16.07 -1.63
C VAL A 205 -38.81 -15.71 -2.77
N ILE A 206 -39.35 -16.72 -3.44
CA ILE A 206 -40.60 -16.63 -4.21
C ILE A 206 -41.64 -17.40 -3.38
N GLY A 207 -42.26 -16.69 -2.44
CA GLY A 207 -43.36 -17.17 -1.62
C GLY A 207 -44.61 -16.38 -1.96
N THR A 208 -45.58 -17.08 -2.52
CA THR A 208 -46.91 -16.66 -3.00
C THR A 208 -47.64 -15.64 -2.13
N ILE A 209 -48.14 -14.58 -2.78
CA ILE A 209 -49.22 -13.72 -2.28
C ILE A 209 -50.53 -14.50 -2.46
N ASN A 210 -51.24 -14.77 -1.37
CA ASN A 210 -52.67 -15.07 -1.34
C ASN A 210 -53.31 -14.18 -0.28
#